data_AF-A0A3M6W8I0-F1
#
_entry.id   AF-A0A3M6W8I0-F1
#
_cell.length_a   1.000
_cell.length_b   1.000
_cell.length_c   1.000
_cell.angle_alpha   90.00
_cell.angle_beta   90.00
_cell.angle_gamma   90.00
#
_symmetry.space_group_name_H-M   'P 1'
#
loop_
_entity.id
_entity.type
_entity.pdbx_description
1 polymer ?
#
loop_
_entity_poly.entity_id
_entity_poly.type
_entity_poly.pdbx_seq_one_letter_code
_entity_poly.pdbx_strand_id
1 'polypeptide(L)'
;MAVARPGMERRRQRLLLAVIFLAICFLLYRSSDGYEPLRQRTRGGSVLLNAAQDVDLRGLEPANATLGFGAVIAVSRAGSPRRDGLLLASNITEIDITIPAQPKWTDKDVKNLRAEKDSTITKGSALAWLGHLNALRWFLSTDLETVMIMEDDVDWDIHLRTFQIPAAAAAVRKLVSDQTLPAGDTKYKPQQNNYWGNSSTWDILYLGHCGDIFKPSSWNSRVPRAMYTDPFLPPRTEMHPYTSKFLESIDVPEDRRMIHQSIFPLCTFGFALTREAAWRLLHEIASREADGGTMAYDVRVLEACRDLGFRCWSANPELFHHMDAESEIAVANAPDASGESAEKAGADQSGRLKPLRVGSAPNIACGARSSNFFTQDPGTLEFLKQKVGREGKCLRDPMEEEMRRRPV
;
A
#
# COMPACT_ATOMS: atom_id res chain seq x y z
N MET A 1 9.85 66.03 -44.13
CA MET A 1 8.84 64.97 -43.91
C MET A 1 9.56 63.62 -43.87
N ALA A 2 9.63 62.98 -42.71
CA ALA A 2 10.21 61.63 -42.57
C ALA A 2 9.10 60.68 -42.10
N VAL A 3 8.71 59.76 -42.99
CA VAL A 3 7.67 58.75 -42.76
C VAL A 3 8.25 57.64 -41.89
N ALA A 4 7.72 57.47 -40.68
CA ALA A 4 8.10 56.38 -39.78
C ALA A 4 7.66 55.03 -40.36
N ARG A 5 8.59 54.07 -40.45
CA ARG A 5 8.37 52.74 -41.03
C ARG A 5 7.50 51.87 -40.11
N PRO A 6 6.36 51.32 -40.57
CA PRO A 6 5.38 50.58 -39.74
C PRO A 6 5.83 49.19 -39.24
N GLY A 7 7.09 48.80 -39.46
CA GLY A 7 7.63 47.49 -39.09
C GLY A 7 8.29 47.42 -37.71
N MET A 8 8.82 48.52 -37.18
CA MET A 8 9.53 48.50 -35.89
C MET A 8 8.59 48.38 -34.69
N GLU A 9 7.38 48.92 -34.82
CA GLU A 9 6.40 48.98 -33.73
C GLU A 9 5.77 47.61 -33.45
N ARG A 10 5.47 46.82 -34.49
CA ARG A 10 5.03 45.42 -34.36
C ARG A 10 6.10 44.51 -33.75
N ARG A 11 7.38 44.76 -34.06
CA ARG A 11 8.49 43.97 -33.51
C ARG A 11 8.70 44.26 -32.02
N ARG A 12 8.55 45.53 -31.62
CA ARG A 12 8.54 45.93 -30.20
C ARG A 12 7.34 45.37 -29.44
N GLN A 13 6.14 45.39 -30.02
CA GLN A 13 4.96 44.78 -29.41
C GLN A 13 5.10 43.26 -29.20
N ARG A 14 5.67 42.54 -30.17
CA ARG A 14 5.94 41.10 -30.03
C ARG A 14 6.97 40.80 -28.94
N LEU A 15 8.02 41.63 -28.84
CA LEU A 15 9.01 41.49 -27.77
C LEU A 15 8.39 41.75 -26.39
N LEU A 16 7.54 42.77 -26.29
CA LEU A 16 6.86 43.12 -25.04
C LEU A 16 5.92 42.00 -24.58
N LEU A 17 5.15 41.41 -25.50
CA LEU A 17 4.27 40.27 -25.21
C LEU A 17 5.05 39.02 -24.78
N ALA A 18 6.21 38.75 -25.39
CA ALA A 18 7.07 37.64 -24.99
C ALA A 18 7.64 37.83 -23.56
N VAL A 19 8.03 39.05 -23.21
CA VAL A 19 8.51 39.39 -21.87
C VAL A 19 7.39 39.27 -20.83
N ILE A 20 6.18 39.73 -21.15
CA ILE A 20 5.00 39.59 -20.27
C ILE A 20 4.66 38.10 -20.08
N PHE A 21 4.67 37.30 -21.14
CA PHE A 21 4.41 35.87 -21.06
C PHE A 21 5.44 35.16 -20.18
N LEU A 22 6.74 35.45 -20.36
CA LEU A 22 7.80 34.88 -19.52
C LEU A 22 7.69 35.32 -18.05
N ALA A 23 7.28 36.57 -17.78
CA ALA A 23 7.04 37.05 -16.43
C ALA A 23 5.84 36.34 -15.78
N ILE A 24 4.76 36.11 -16.53
CA ILE A 24 3.60 35.34 -16.06
C ILE A 24 4.00 33.88 -15.79
N CYS A 25 4.76 33.24 -16.68
CA CYS A 25 5.27 31.89 -16.45
C CYS A 25 6.19 31.82 -15.22
N PHE A 26 7.03 32.83 -14.99
CA PHE A 26 7.89 32.90 -13.80
C PHE A 26 7.08 33.11 -12.51
N LEU A 27 6.03 33.94 -12.55
CA LEU A 27 5.11 34.12 -11.42
C LEU A 27 4.30 32.86 -11.14
N LEU A 28 3.83 32.16 -12.18
CA LEU A 28 3.14 30.88 -12.04
C LEU A 28 4.07 29.79 -11.49
N TYR A 29 5.31 29.73 -11.96
CA TYR A 29 6.35 28.84 -11.45
C TYR A 29 6.67 29.14 -9.97
N ARG A 30 6.79 30.42 -9.59
CA ARG A 30 6.94 30.79 -8.17
C ARG A 30 5.69 30.52 -7.33
N SER A 31 4.50 30.56 -7.93
CA SER A 31 3.27 30.21 -7.23
C SER A 31 3.09 28.69 -7.09
N SER A 32 3.64 27.88 -8.01
CA SER A 32 3.65 26.42 -7.88
C SER A 32 4.66 25.94 -6.83
N ASP A 33 5.76 26.66 -6.63
CA ASP A 33 6.71 26.43 -5.52
C ASP A 33 6.21 27.00 -4.18
N GLY A 34 5.02 27.60 -4.15
CA GLY A 34 4.47 28.35 -3.02
C GLY A 34 3.09 27.89 -2.56
N TYR A 35 2.81 26.59 -2.56
CA TYR A 35 1.71 26.05 -1.75
C TYR A 35 2.22 25.79 -0.33
N GLU A 36 2.29 26.85 0.48
CA GLU A 36 2.32 26.73 1.94
C GLU A 36 0.91 26.29 2.38
N PRO A 37 0.70 25.08 2.91
CA PRO A 37 -0.54 24.78 3.60
C PRO A 37 -0.59 25.65 4.85
N LEU A 38 -1.73 26.30 5.09
CA LEU A 38 -2.04 27.09 6.28
C LEU A 38 -1.54 26.40 7.55
N ARG A 39 -0.35 26.82 7.99
CA ARG A 39 0.35 26.26 9.13
C ARG A 39 -0.25 26.88 10.38
N GLN A 40 -1.13 26.14 11.05
CA GLN A 40 -1.61 26.50 12.37
C GLN A 40 -0.40 26.56 13.31
N ARG A 41 -0.05 27.78 13.71
CA ARG A 41 1.11 28.11 14.54
C ARG A 41 0.92 27.58 15.95
N THR A 42 1.29 26.33 16.21
CA THR A 42 1.52 25.85 17.57
C THR A 42 2.91 26.31 18.03
N ARG A 43 2.92 27.11 19.09
CA ARG A 43 4.12 27.61 19.77
C ARG A 43 4.91 26.45 20.37
N GLY A 44 6.21 26.42 20.06
CA GLY A 44 7.31 25.95 20.92
C GLY A 44 7.10 24.66 21.71
N GLY A 45 7.37 23.52 21.07
CA GLY A 45 7.73 22.27 21.74
C GLY A 45 9.10 21.82 21.23
N SER A 46 9.96 21.32 22.12
CA SER A 46 11.30 20.84 21.80
C SER A 46 11.29 19.86 20.62
N VAL A 47 12.10 20.12 19.60
CA VAL A 47 12.34 19.18 18.50
C VAL A 47 13.06 17.97 19.09
N LEU A 48 12.30 16.93 19.43
CA LEU A 48 12.86 15.60 19.62
C LEU A 48 13.43 15.19 18.24
N LEU A 49 14.76 15.10 18.16
CA LEU A 49 15.43 14.48 17.02
C LEU A 49 14.91 13.05 16.88
N ASN A 50 14.11 12.77 15.83
CA ASN A 50 13.71 11.40 15.50
C ASN A 50 14.91 10.65 14.91
N ALA A 51 15.85 10.25 15.78
CA ALA A 51 16.69 9.10 15.48
C ALA A 51 15.78 7.87 15.35
N ALA A 52 16.10 6.91 14.48
CA ALA A 52 15.34 5.67 14.40
C ALA A 52 15.29 5.03 15.80
N GLN A 53 14.09 4.92 16.35
CA GLN A 53 13.92 4.39 17.69
C GLN A 53 13.69 2.89 17.58
N ASP A 54 14.58 2.11 18.22
CA ASP A 54 14.40 0.66 18.32
C ASP A 54 13.15 0.35 19.16
N VAL A 55 12.35 -0.59 18.66
CA VAL A 55 11.16 -1.09 19.35
C VAL A 55 11.55 -2.31 20.19
N ASP A 56 11.19 -2.32 21.47
CA ASP A 56 11.34 -3.51 22.31
C ASP A 56 10.30 -4.56 21.92
N LEU A 57 10.78 -5.69 21.39
CA LEU A 57 9.93 -6.80 20.94
C LEU A 57 9.74 -7.89 22.00
N ARG A 58 10.28 -7.73 23.21
CA ARG A 58 10.18 -8.77 24.26
C ARG A 58 8.75 -8.89 24.78
N GLY A 59 8.28 -10.12 24.89
CA GLY A 59 6.96 -10.43 25.45
C GLY A 59 5.78 -10.04 24.55
N LEU A 60 6.01 -9.83 23.26
CA LEU A 60 4.92 -9.69 22.30
C LEU A 60 4.25 -11.04 22.07
N GLU A 61 2.93 -11.07 22.26
CA GLU A 61 2.11 -12.24 21.97
C GLU A 61 1.70 -12.28 20.48
N PRO A 62 1.50 -13.48 19.91
CA PRO A 62 0.92 -13.63 18.58
C PRO A 62 -0.36 -12.84 18.40
N ALA A 63 -0.59 -12.33 17.19
CA ALA A 63 -1.85 -11.68 16.87
C ALA A 63 -3.02 -12.68 16.89
N ASN A 64 -4.23 -12.16 17.09
CA ASN A 64 -5.45 -12.96 16.90
C ASN A 64 -5.63 -13.30 15.40
N ALA A 65 -6.65 -14.10 15.08
CA ALA A 65 -6.93 -14.54 13.70
C ALA A 65 -7.23 -13.37 12.74
N THR A 66 -7.64 -12.21 13.26
CA THR A 66 -7.89 -10.99 12.49
C THR A 66 -6.72 -10.00 12.53
N LEU A 67 -5.52 -10.44 12.91
CA LEU A 67 -4.28 -9.65 12.93
C LEU A 67 -4.37 -8.37 13.79
N GLY A 68 -5.24 -8.35 14.78
CA GLY A 68 -5.52 -7.21 15.65
C GLY A 68 -6.52 -6.19 15.10
N PHE A 69 -7.15 -6.47 13.95
CA PHE A 69 -8.22 -5.65 13.37
C PHE A 69 -9.60 -6.21 13.69
N GLY A 70 -10.65 -5.43 13.39
CA GLY A 70 -12.03 -5.90 13.48
C GLY A 70 -12.33 -7.04 12.49
N ALA A 71 -11.78 -6.96 11.27
CA ALA A 71 -11.81 -8.04 10.29
C ALA A 71 -10.62 -7.95 9.33
N VAL A 72 -10.27 -9.09 8.73
CA VAL A 72 -9.42 -9.17 7.54
C VAL A 72 -10.30 -9.60 6.38
N ILE A 73 -10.31 -8.83 5.29
CA ILE A 73 -11.12 -9.09 4.12
C ILE A 73 -10.31 -9.10 2.83
N ALA A 74 -10.71 -9.92 1.88
CA ALA A 74 -10.11 -9.94 0.54
C ALA A 74 -11.08 -9.47 -0.54
N VAL A 75 -10.57 -8.66 -1.47
CA VAL A 75 -11.26 -8.26 -2.69
C VAL A 75 -11.02 -9.34 -3.74
N SER A 76 -12.04 -10.17 -3.99
CA SER A 76 -11.97 -11.23 -4.98
C SER A 76 -13.31 -11.41 -5.68
N ARG A 77 -13.33 -11.59 -7.00
CA ARG A 77 -14.56 -11.92 -7.74
C ARG A 77 -14.96 -13.38 -7.59
N ALA A 78 -16.25 -13.69 -7.74
CA ALA A 78 -16.70 -15.07 -7.76
C ALA A 78 -15.98 -15.87 -8.87
N GLY A 79 -15.55 -17.10 -8.54
CA GLY A 79 -14.81 -17.97 -9.46
C GLY A 79 -13.40 -17.47 -9.82
N SER A 80 -12.80 -16.57 -9.04
CA SER A 80 -11.37 -16.25 -9.18
C SER A 80 -10.53 -17.51 -8.92
N PRO A 81 -9.59 -17.88 -9.80
CA PRO A 81 -8.73 -19.05 -9.62
C PRO A 81 -7.74 -18.88 -8.45
N ARG A 82 -7.62 -17.67 -7.90
CA ARG A 82 -6.68 -17.33 -6.83
C ARG A 82 -7.25 -17.58 -5.43
N ARG A 83 -8.58 -17.78 -5.31
CA ARG A 83 -9.27 -17.93 -4.02
C ARG A 83 -8.85 -19.15 -3.23
N ASP A 84 -8.71 -20.31 -3.89
CA ASP A 84 -8.42 -21.56 -3.19
C ASP A 84 -7.04 -21.51 -2.53
N GLY A 85 -6.03 -20.98 -3.22
CA GLY A 85 -4.70 -20.75 -2.66
C GLY A 85 -4.71 -19.75 -1.51
N LEU A 86 -5.53 -18.68 -1.60
CA LEU A 86 -5.68 -17.69 -0.53
C LEU A 86 -6.26 -18.32 0.74
N LEU A 87 -7.34 -19.09 0.59
CA LEU A 87 -8.03 -19.75 1.69
C LEU A 87 -7.20 -20.87 2.31
N LEU A 88 -6.39 -21.57 1.51
CA LEU A 88 -5.45 -22.55 2.01
C LEU A 88 -4.36 -21.89 2.87
N ALA A 89 -3.74 -20.81 2.39
CA ALA A 89 -2.75 -20.05 3.15
C ALA A 89 -3.33 -19.48 4.45
N SER A 90 -4.56 -18.96 4.38
CA SER A 90 -5.35 -18.52 5.54
C SER A 90 -5.54 -19.65 6.56
N ASN A 91 -5.89 -20.86 6.11
CA ASN A 91 -6.09 -22.00 7.02
C ASN A 91 -4.77 -22.47 7.65
N ILE A 92 -3.69 -22.52 6.87
CA ILE A 92 -2.35 -22.90 7.35
C ILE A 92 -1.85 -21.92 8.41
N THR A 93 -2.02 -20.61 8.18
CA THR A 93 -1.52 -19.56 9.08
C THR A 93 -2.52 -19.12 10.15
N GLU A 94 -3.72 -19.73 10.16
CA GLU A 94 -4.82 -19.42 11.08
C GLU A 94 -5.20 -17.93 11.07
N ILE A 95 -5.29 -17.35 9.87
CA ILE A 95 -5.73 -15.99 9.64
C ILE A 95 -7.14 -16.05 9.05
N ASP A 96 -8.11 -15.45 9.72
CA ASP A 96 -9.51 -15.47 9.29
C ASP A 96 -9.75 -14.41 8.20
N ILE A 97 -9.96 -14.86 6.96
CA ILE A 97 -10.22 -13.99 5.82
C ILE A 97 -11.69 -14.10 5.41
N THR A 98 -12.40 -12.97 5.42
CA THR A 98 -13.74 -12.87 4.83
C THR A 98 -13.64 -12.38 3.39
N ILE A 99 -14.39 -12.97 2.47
CA ILE A 99 -14.47 -12.51 1.07
C ILE A 99 -15.88 -11.97 0.81
N PRO A 100 -16.11 -10.65 0.90
CA PRO A 100 -17.40 -10.06 0.57
C PRO A 100 -17.80 -10.41 -0.87
N ALA A 101 -19.07 -10.78 -1.06
CA ALA A 101 -19.59 -11.11 -2.39
C ALA A 101 -19.50 -9.88 -3.30
N GLN A 102 -18.81 -10.05 -4.43
CA GLN A 102 -18.69 -9.02 -5.46
C GLN A 102 -19.89 -9.13 -6.42
N PRO A 103 -20.62 -8.05 -6.70
CA PRO A 103 -21.68 -8.07 -7.69
C PRO A 103 -21.10 -8.22 -9.10
N LYS A 104 -21.96 -8.61 -10.04
CA LYS A 104 -21.61 -8.54 -11.46
C LYS A 104 -21.77 -7.10 -11.93
N TRP A 105 -20.64 -6.39 -12.01
CA TRP A 105 -20.61 -5.01 -12.50
C TRP A 105 -21.04 -4.91 -13.97
N THR A 106 -21.82 -3.89 -14.27
CA THR A 106 -22.32 -3.59 -15.61
C THR A 106 -21.50 -2.47 -16.28
N ASP A 107 -21.61 -2.31 -17.59
CA ASP A 107 -20.99 -1.17 -18.28
C ASP A 107 -21.55 0.18 -17.80
N LYS A 108 -22.79 0.20 -17.26
CA LYS A 108 -23.35 1.38 -16.60
C LYS A 108 -22.60 1.72 -15.32
N ASP A 109 -22.24 0.72 -14.51
CA ASP A 109 -21.46 0.94 -13.28
C ASP A 109 -20.07 1.48 -13.60
N VAL A 110 -19.41 0.91 -14.62
CA VAL A 110 -18.13 1.40 -15.12
C VAL A 110 -18.25 2.85 -15.60
N LYS A 111 -19.30 3.16 -16.38
CA LYS A 111 -19.56 4.54 -16.85
C LYS A 111 -19.79 5.51 -15.70
N ASN A 112 -20.51 5.10 -14.65
CA ASN A 112 -20.78 5.95 -13.48
C ASN A 112 -19.53 6.23 -12.64
N LEU A 113 -18.56 5.31 -12.65
CA LEU A 113 -17.27 5.52 -11.98
C LEU A 113 -16.39 6.53 -12.73
N ARG A 114 -16.48 6.57 -14.06
CA ARG A 114 -15.63 7.42 -14.90
C ARG A 114 -15.83 8.91 -14.64
N ALA A 115 -14.76 9.66 -14.84
CA ALA A 115 -14.78 11.10 -14.84
C ALA A 115 -15.73 11.62 -15.94
N GLU A 116 -16.34 12.78 -15.72
CA GLU A 116 -17.20 13.37 -16.76
C GLU A 116 -16.37 13.98 -17.88
N LYS A 117 -15.16 14.45 -17.54
CA LYS A 117 -14.20 15.07 -18.45
C LYS A 117 -12.86 14.39 -18.35
N ASP A 118 -12.28 14.10 -19.50
CA ASP A 118 -10.91 13.61 -19.64
C ASP A 118 -10.62 12.33 -18.81
N SER A 119 -11.58 11.40 -18.79
CA SER A 119 -11.41 10.08 -18.15
C SER A 119 -10.28 9.30 -18.79
N THR A 120 -9.38 8.75 -17.97
CA THR A 120 -8.23 7.96 -18.40
C THR A 120 -8.27 6.52 -17.88
N ILE A 121 -9.25 6.16 -17.05
CA ILE A 121 -9.37 4.83 -16.46
C ILE A 121 -9.83 3.76 -17.48
N THR A 122 -9.11 2.63 -17.51
CA THR A 122 -9.48 1.46 -18.32
C THR A 122 -10.65 0.69 -17.69
N LYS A 123 -11.28 -0.21 -18.46
CA LYS A 123 -12.38 -1.03 -17.97
C LYS A 123 -11.96 -1.92 -16.79
N GLY A 124 -10.84 -2.64 -16.93
CA GLY A 124 -10.31 -3.48 -15.86
C GLY A 124 -10.00 -2.69 -14.58
N SER A 125 -9.36 -1.52 -14.69
CA SER A 125 -9.04 -0.69 -13.53
C SER A 125 -10.30 -0.15 -12.85
N ALA A 126 -11.33 0.19 -13.62
CA ALA A 126 -12.64 0.56 -13.08
C ALA A 126 -13.32 -0.60 -12.34
N LEU A 127 -13.23 -1.84 -12.85
CA LEU A 127 -13.77 -3.02 -12.19
C LEU A 127 -13.06 -3.34 -10.86
N ALA A 128 -11.73 -3.23 -10.83
CA ALA A 128 -10.95 -3.35 -9.60
C ALA A 128 -11.37 -2.30 -8.57
N TRP A 129 -11.47 -1.03 -9.00
CA TRP A 129 -11.92 0.07 -8.16
C TRP A 129 -13.31 -0.18 -7.57
N LEU A 130 -14.29 -0.57 -8.40
CA LEU A 130 -15.63 -0.93 -7.93
C LEU A 130 -15.59 -2.07 -6.89
N GLY A 131 -14.67 -3.02 -7.07
CA GLY A 131 -14.43 -4.10 -6.11
C GLY A 131 -14.02 -3.61 -4.72
N HIS A 132 -13.08 -2.65 -4.65
CA HIS A 132 -12.68 -2.01 -3.40
C HIS A 132 -13.80 -1.17 -2.78
N LEU A 133 -14.57 -0.41 -3.57
CA LEU A 133 -15.72 0.34 -3.04
C LEU A 133 -16.78 -0.58 -2.45
N ASN A 134 -17.00 -1.76 -3.04
CA ASN A 134 -17.89 -2.76 -2.48
C ASN A 134 -17.35 -3.33 -1.15
N ALA A 135 -16.05 -3.52 -1.03
CA ALA A 135 -15.42 -3.93 0.23
C ALA A 135 -15.58 -2.86 1.33
N LEU A 136 -15.41 -1.57 0.99
CA LEU A 136 -15.68 -0.46 1.92
C LEU A 136 -17.15 -0.40 2.34
N ARG A 137 -18.09 -0.59 1.40
CA ARG A 137 -19.53 -0.65 1.72
C ARG A 137 -19.86 -1.80 2.67
N TRP A 138 -19.28 -2.98 2.44
CA TRP A 138 -19.42 -4.11 3.36
C TRP A 138 -18.92 -3.74 4.75
N PHE A 139 -17.70 -3.21 4.88
CA PHE A 139 -17.13 -2.83 6.18
C PHE A 139 -17.99 -1.78 6.90
N LEU A 140 -18.44 -0.75 6.19
CA LEU A 140 -19.31 0.31 6.72
C LEU A 140 -20.74 -0.17 7.04
N SER A 141 -21.12 -1.38 6.61
CA SER A 141 -22.38 -2.02 7.01
C SER A 141 -22.28 -2.80 8.34
N THR A 142 -21.06 -3.10 8.80
CA THR A 142 -20.80 -3.78 10.09
C THR A 142 -20.71 -2.79 11.24
N ASP A 143 -20.51 -3.23 12.48
CA ASP A 143 -20.18 -2.40 13.65
C ASP A 143 -18.66 -2.37 13.95
N LEU A 144 -17.83 -2.86 13.03
CA LEU A 144 -16.38 -2.97 13.22
C LEU A 144 -15.67 -1.60 13.10
N GLU A 145 -14.68 -1.34 13.94
CA GLU A 145 -13.94 -0.06 13.95
C GLU A 145 -12.74 -0.01 13.00
N THR A 146 -12.18 -1.17 12.67
CA THR A 146 -11.02 -1.30 11.78
C THR A 146 -11.17 -2.51 10.87
N VAL A 147 -10.60 -2.41 9.67
CA VAL A 147 -10.54 -3.51 8.71
C VAL A 147 -9.17 -3.52 8.04
N MET A 148 -8.66 -4.71 7.76
CA MET A 148 -7.56 -4.94 6.83
C MET A 148 -8.15 -5.44 5.51
N ILE A 149 -7.87 -4.76 4.41
CA ILE A 149 -8.30 -5.14 3.06
C ILE A 149 -7.08 -5.64 2.29
N MET A 150 -7.20 -6.77 1.61
CA MET A 150 -6.16 -7.30 0.71
C MET A 150 -6.71 -7.72 -0.66
N GLU A 151 -5.84 -7.77 -1.65
CA GLU A 151 -6.11 -8.32 -2.98
C GLU A 151 -5.98 -9.86 -2.98
N ASP A 152 -6.59 -10.56 -3.94
CA ASP A 152 -6.68 -12.03 -3.92
C ASP A 152 -5.46 -12.78 -4.44
N ASP A 153 -4.53 -12.06 -5.06
CA ASP A 153 -3.20 -12.52 -5.47
C ASP A 153 -2.11 -12.21 -4.44
N VAL A 154 -2.45 -11.75 -3.23
CA VAL A 154 -1.46 -11.52 -2.18
C VAL A 154 -1.00 -12.80 -1.48
N ASP A 155 0.26 -12.77 -1.05
CA ASP A 155 0.89 -13.69 -0.11
C ASP A 155 1.59 -12.93 1.03
N TRP A 156 1.92 -13.67 2.09
CA TRP A 156 2.58 -13.18 3.29
C TRP A 156 3.52 -14.24 3.86
N ASP A 157 4.43 -13.83 4.74
CA ASP A 157 5.30 -14.78 5.40
C ASP A 157 4.53 -15.64 6.41
N ILE A 158 4.87 -16.92 6.55
CA ILE A 158 4.23 -17.81 7.53
C ILE A 158 4.34 -17.30 8.98
N HIS A 159 5.30 -16.41 9.27
CA HIS A 159 5.49 -15.76 10.58
C HIS A 159 4.65 -14.48 10.75
N LEU A 160 3.77 -14.15 9.80
CA LEU A 160 3.00 -12.92 9.80
C LEU A 160 2.22 -12.74 11.12
N ARG A 161 1.42 -13.74 11.48
CA ARG A 161 0.56 -13.70 12.69
C ARG A 161 1.38 -13.82 13.99
N THR A 162 2.42 -14.64 13.99
CA THR A 162 3.17 -14.99 15.21
C THR A 162 4.23 -13.97 15.58
N PHE A 163 4.79 -13.23 14.60
CA PHE A 163 5.88 -12.28 14.85
C PHE A 163 5.69 -10.93 14.14
N GLN A 164 5.48 -10.92 12.82
CA GLN A 164 5.63 -9.68 12.05
C GLN A 164 4.54 -8.64 12.35
N ILE A 165 3.29 -9.09 12.51
CA ILE A 165 2.17 -8.23 12.91
C ILE A 165 2.35 -7.72 14.34
N PRO A 166 2.66 -8.55 15.36
CA PRO A 166 2.99 -8.06 16.69
C PRO A 166 4.08 -6.97 16.70
N ALA A 167 5.18 -7.18 15.96
CA ALA A 167 6.29 -6.24 15.88
C ALA A 167 5.92 -4.94 15.18
N ALA A 168 5.23 -5.02 14.03
CA ALA A 168 4.73 -3.87 13.30
C ALA A 168 3.74 -3.05 14.15
N ALA A 169 2.82 -3.73 14.86
CA ALA A 169 1.86 -3.08 15.73
C ALA A 169 2.54 -2.37 16.91
N ALA A 170 3.60 -2.97 17.49
CA ALA A 170 4.40 -2.30 18.52
C ALA A 170 5.08 -1.02 18.00
N ALA A 171 5.64 -1.08 16.79
CA ALA A 171 6.22 0.08 16.12
C ALA A 171 5.19 1.18 15.83
N VAL A 172 4.01 0.82 15.31
CA VAL A 172 2.91 1.79 15.09
C VAL A 172 2.46 2.41 16.40
N ARG A 173 2.20 1.61 17.46
CA ARG A 173 1.82 2.12 18.79
C ARG A 173 2.82 3.12 19.32
N LYS A 174 4.11 2.84 19.19
CA LYS A 174 5.18 3.75 19.57
C LYS A 174 5.07 5.08 18.81
N LEU A 175 4.96 5.02 17.49
CA LEU A 175 4.89 6.20 16.64
C LEU A 175 3.67 7.08 16.89
N VAL A 176 2.49 6.48 17.08
CA VAL A 176 1.24 7.25 17.29
C VAL A 176 1.09 7.73 18.74
N SER A 177 1.66 7.02 19.72
CA SER A 177 1.70 7.49 21.11
C SER A 177 2.63 8.69 21.28
N ASP A 178 3.78 8.69 20.60
CA ASP A 178 4.72 9.82 20.63
C ASP A 178 4.16 11.08 19.96
N GLN A 179 3.19 10.94 19.05
CA GLN A 179 2.43 12.05 18.46
C GLN A 179 1.31 12.59 19.38
N THR A 180 0.97 11.87 20.44
CA THR A 180 -0.10 12.20 21.39
C THR A 180 0.46 12.53 22.78
N LEU A 181 1.33 13.55 22.88
CA LEU A 181 1.57 14.20 24.18
C LEU A 181 0.22 14.76 24.69
N PRO A 182 -0.22 14.45 25.93
CA PRO A 182 -1.63 14.53 26.29
C PRO A 182 -2.08 15.97 26.53
N ALA A 183 -3.20 16.37 25.92
CA ALA A 183 -4.04 17.41 26.49
C ALA A 183 -5.12 16.74 27.36
N GLY A 184 -4.83 16.56 28.64
CA GLY A 184 -5.82 16.35 29.68
C GLY A 184 -6.34 14.91 29.86
N ASP A 185 -6.22 14.44 31.09
CA ASP A 185 -6.87 13.28 31.72
C ASP A 185 -8.00 12.60 30.94
N THR A 186 -7.72 11.40 30.44
CA THR A 186 -8.68 10.28 30.55
C THR A 186 -7.88 9.01 30.85
N LYS A 187 -8.22 8.36 31.98
CA LYS A 187 -7.66 7.07 32.36
C LYS A 187 -7.88 6.05 31.23
N TYR A 188 -6.81 5.66 30.57
CA TYR A 188 -6.79 4.65 29.51
C TYR A 188 -7.39 3.33 30.03
N LYS A 189 -8.48 2.86 29.40
CA LYS A 189 -9.06 1.52 29.63
C LYS A 189 -8.62 0.61 28.46
N PRO A 190 -7.83 -0.46 28.69
CA PRO A 190 -7.27 -1.31 27.64
C PRO A 190 -8.26 -2.21 26.89
N GLN A 191 -9.57 -1.96 26.93
CA GLN A 191 -10.58 -2.89 26.41
C GLN A 191 -11.43 -2.23 25.33
N GLN A 192 -10.86 -2.18 24.12
CA GLN A 192 -11.48 -2.38 22.78
C GLN A 192 -10.54 -1.79 21.70
N ASN A 193 -10.00 -2.65 20.81
CA ASN A 193 -9.34 -2.30 19.54
C ASN A 193 -8.12 -1.36 19.51
N ASN A 194 -7.23 -1.40 20.50
CA ASN A 194 -5.96 -0.65 20.48
C ASN A 194 -4.73 -1.49 20.08
N TYR A 195 -4.92 -2.65 19.42
CA TYR A 195 -3.78 -3.51 19.04
C TYR A 195 -2.77 -2.73 18.18
N TRP A 196 -3.26 -1.95 17.21
CA TRP A 196 -2.46 -1.07 16.35
C TRP A 196 -2.32 0.36 16.89
N GLY A 197 -2.63 0.57 18.18
CA GLY A 197 -2.78 1.91 18.76
C GLY A 197 -4.21 2.43 18.63
N ASN A 198 -4.47 3.61 19.19
CA ASN A 198 -5.78 4.23 19.16
C ASN A 198 -6.21 4.50 17.72
N SER A 199 -7.35 3.97 17.28
CA SER A 199 -7.87 4.19 15.92
C SER A 199 -8.11 5.67 15.61
N SER A 200 -8.23 6.54 16.61
CA SER A 200 -8.30 7.98 16.38
C SER A 200 -6.96 8.63 16.06
N THR A 201 -5.84 7.88 15.96
CA THR A 201 -4.47 8.41 15.77
C THR A 201 -3.81 8.01 14.45
N TRP A 202 -4.45 7.16 13.66
CA TRP A 202 -4.02 6.75 12.33
C TRP A 202 -5.25 6.54 11.45
N ASP A 203 -5.10 6.67 10.13
CA ASP A 203 -6.21 6.50 9.19
C ASP A 203 -6.00 5.29 8.29
N ILE A 204 -4.78 5.09 7.78
CA ILE A 204 -4.39 3.95 6.93
C ILE A 204 -3.05 3.37 7.37
N LEU A 205 -2.94 2.04 7.39
CA LEU A 205 -1.68 1.31 7.51
C LEU A 205 -1.41 0.57 6.20
N TYR A 206 -0.40 0.98 5.46
CA TYR A 206 0.10 0.26 4.30
C TYR A 206 1.02 -0.88 4.75
N LEU A 207 0.44 -2.06 4.95
CA LEU A 207 1.17 -3.27 5.31
C LEU A 207 1.60 -4.07 4.07
N GLY A 208 1.03 -3.79 2.91
CA GLY A 208 1.27 -4.43 1.63
C GLY A 208 1.09 -3.44 0.50
N HIS A 209 2.16 -3.20 -0.26
CA HIS A 209 2.24 -2.17 -1.27
C HIS A 209 3.29 -2.54 -2.32
N CYS A 210 3.27 -1.91 -3.50
CA CYS A 210 4.35 -2.06 -4.48
C CYS A 210 5.54 -1.15 -4.20
N GLY A 211 5.38 -0.21 -3.27
CA GLY A 211 6.45 0.61 -2.74
C GLY A 211 5.93 1.90 -2.13
N ASP A 212 6.45 2.23 -0.95
CA ASP A 212 6.58 3.61 -0.48
C ASP A 212 8.01 4.09 -0.77
N ILE A 213 8.34 4.13 -2.06
CA ILE A 213 9.71 4.38 -2.55
C ILE A 213 9.82 5.86 -2.92
N PHE A 214 10.62 6.59 -2.16
CA PHE A 214 10.82 8.03 -2.31
C PHE A 214 12.30 8.38 -2.49
N LYS A 215 12.55 9.61 -2.94
CA LYS A 215 13.92 10.13 -3.08
C LYS A 215 14.59 10.23 -1.70
N PRO A 216 15.88 9.90 -1.56
CA PRO A 216 16.62 10.06 -0.30
C PRO A 216 16.53 11.47 0.30
N SER A 217 16.40 12.51 -0.53
CA SER A 217 16.19 13.89 -0.06
C SER A 217 14.91 14.08 0.77
N SER A 218 13.88 13.26 0.54
CA SER A 218 12.66 13.25 1.34
C SER A 218 12.88 12.57 2.70
N TRP A 219 13.91 11.75 2.83
CA TRP A 219 14.28 11.06 4.06
C TRP A 219 15.11 11.95 4.98
N ASN A 220 14.44 12.60 5.93
CA ASN A 220 15.10 13.46 6.92
C ASN A 220 14.48 13.28 8.30
N SER A 221 15.13 13.81 9.34
CA SER A 221 14.73 13.66 10.75
C SER A 221 13.29 14.10 11.09
N ARG A 222 12.60 14.79 10.18
CA ARG A 222 11.18 15.15 10.37
C ARG A 222 10.22 14.02 10.05
N VAL A 223 10.63 12.98 9.32
CA VAL A 223 9.78 11.83 8.99
C VAL A 223 9.76 10.88 10.20
N PRO A 224 8.63 10.77 10.93
CA PRO A 224 8.50 9.86 12.06
C PRO A 224 8.68 8.42 11.60
N ARG A 225 9.48 7.65 12.35
CA ARG A 225 9.86 6.29 12.00
C ARG A 225 10.26 5.47 13.22
N ALA A 226 10.00 4.19 13.18
CA ALA A 226 10.47 3.21 14.14
C ALA A 226 11.01 2.01 13.37
N MET A 227 12.10 1.42 13.87
CA MET A 227 12.72 0.24 13.29
C MET A 227 12.77 -0.87 14.32
N TYR A 228 12.79 -2.10 13.83
CA TYR A 228 12.96 -3.29 14.66
C TYR A 228 13.63 -4.38 13.86
N THR A 229 14.35 -5.27 14.52
CA THR A 229 14.95 -6.42 13.82
C THR A 229 13.89 -7.46 13.50
N ASP A 230 13.88 -7.90 12.25
CA ASP A 230 12.98 -8.91 11.71
C ASP A 230 13.82 -10.07 11.16
N PRO A 231 13.93 -11.19 11.90
CA PRO A 231 14.76 -12.33 11.50
C PRO A 231 14.17 -13.11 10.32
N PHE A 232 12.97 -12.76 9.86
CA PHE A 232 12.27 -13.41 8.76
C PHE A 232 12.32 -12.60 7.46
N LEU A 233 13.10 -11.51 7.43
CA LEU A 233 13.39 -10.80 6.18
C LEU A 233 14.26 -11.66 5.25
N PRO A 234 13.98 -11.68 3.94
CA PRO A 234 14.92 -12.25 2.98
C PRO A 234 16.18 -11.36 2.88
N PRO A 235 17.35 -11.92 2.55
CA PRO A 235 18.54 -11.13 2.26
C PRO A 235 18.30 -10.09 1.15
N ARG A 236 19.05 -8.98 1.16
CA ARG A 236 18.97 -7.91 0.12
C ARG A 236 19.10 -8.43 -1.31
N THR A 237 19.85 -9.50 -1.51
CA THR A 237 20.06 -10.17 -2.82
C THR A 237 18.85 -10.97 -3.30
N GLU A 238 17.94 -11.34 -2.40
CA GLU A 238 16.69 -12.03 -2.71
C GLU A 238 15.47 -11.09 -2.70
N MET A 239 15.63 -9.85 -2.22
CA MET A 239 14.61 -8.81 -2.30
C MET A 239 14.43 -8.32 -3.75
N HIS A 240 13.27 -7.72 -4.01
CA HIS A 240 13.03 -7.05 -5.27
C HIS A 240 14.10 -5.94 -5.50
N PRO A 241 14.72 -5.83 -6.69
CA PRO A 241 15.81 -4.87 -6.93
C PRO A 241 15.47 -3.40 -6.59
N TYR A 242 14.23 -2.95 -6.81
CA TYR A 242 13.82 -1.59 -6.39
C TYR A 242 13.74 -1.46 -4.88
N THR A 243 13.17 -2.44 -4.18
CA THR A 243 13.09 -2.46 -2.71
C THR A 243 14.50 -2.46 -2.10
N SER A 244 15.37 -3.34 -2.60
CA SER A 244 16.76 -3.45 -2.14
C SER A 244 17.52 -2.13 -2.30
N LYS A 245 17.51 -1.54 -3.51
CA LYS A 245 18.15 -0.24 -3.79
C LYS A 245 17.55 0.91 -2.99
N PHE A 246 16.23 0.92 -2.81
CA PHE A 246 15.56 1.96 -2.03
C PHE A 246 16.05 1.92 -0.58
N LEU A 247 16.01 0.75 0.05
CA LEU A 247 16.38 0.59 1.46
C LEU A 247 17.86 0.88 1.70
N GLU A 248 18.73 0.52 0.76
CA GLU A 248 20.14 0.93 0.75
C GLU A 248 20.28 2.46 0.68
N SER A 249 19.52 3.11 -0.20
CA SER A 249 19.61 4.58 -0.40
C SER A 249 19.17 5.44 0.79
N ILE A 250 18.51 4.83 1.78
CA ILE A 250 18.05 5.48 3.01
C ILE A 250 18.66 4.87 4.28
N ASP A 251 19.74 4.10 4.11
CA ASP A 251 20.55 3.47 5.17
C ASP A 251 19.76 2.58 6.13
N VAL A 252 18.76 1.84 5.61
CA VAL A 252 18.04 0.83 6.42
C VAL A 252 18.90 -0.44 6.50
N PRO A 253 19.25 -0.93 7.71
CA PRO A 253 20.02 -2.17 7.85
C PRO A 253 19.28 -3.40 7.30
N GLU A 254 20.02 -4.43 6.88
CA GLU A 254 19.45 -5.61 6.24
C GLU A 254 18.53 -6.44 7.16
N ASP A 255 18.83 -6.46 8.46
CA ASP A 255 18.10 -7.20 9.48
C ASP A 255 16.90 -6.42 10.03
N ARG A 256 16.61 -5.22 9.49
CA ARG A 256 15.60 -4.31 10.04
C ARG A 256 14.41 -4.13 9.10
N ARG A 257 13.23 -4.17 9.69
CA ARG A 257 12.01 -3.61 9.10
C ARG A 257 11.71 -2.26 9.75
N MET A 258 11.13 -1.37 8.97
CA MET A 258 10.78 -0.03 9.38
C MET A 258 9.29 0.20 9.25
N ILE A 259 8.68 0.84 10.26
CA ILE A 259 7.41 1.55 10.12
C ILE A 259 7.72 3.03 10.05
N HIS A 260 7.14 3.75 9.09
CA HIS A 260 7.32 5.20 8.97
C HIS A 260 6.06 5.88 8.47
N GLN A 261 5.96 7.19 8.70
CA GLN A 261 4.89 7.99 8.11
C GLN A 261 5.02 7.90 6.58
N SER A 262 3.92 7.55 5.91
CA SER A 262 3.93 7.32 4.48
C SER A 262 4.30 8.58 3.70
N ILE A 263 5.05 8.43 2.61
CA ILE A 263 5.46 9.56 1.75
C ILE A 263 4.84 9.42 0.36
N PHE A 264 4.93 8.24 -0.24
CA PHE A 264 4.40 7.92 -1.55
C PHE A 264 3.98 6.44 -1.61
N PRO A 265 3.02 5.99 -0.79
CA PRO A 265 2.62 4.58 -0.76
C PRO A 265 1.75 4.22 -1.97
N LEU A 266 2.23 3.33 -2.84
CA LEU A 266 1.50 2.89 -4.04
C LEU A 266 1.08 1.41 -3.97
N CYS A 267 -0.01 1.07 -4.66
CA CYS A 267 -0.71 -0.21 -4.62
C CYS A 267 -1.42 -0.51 -3.29
N THR A 268 -2.49 -1.30 -3.38
CA THR A 268 -3.37 -1.65 -2.25
C THR A 268 -3.38 -3.14 -1.96
N PHE A 269 -2.25 -3.83 -2.19
CA PHE A 269 -2.08 -5.26 -1.96
C PHE A 269 -2.60 -5.68 -0.59
N GLY A 270 -2.22 -4.94 0.45
CA GLY A 270 -2.73 -5.14 1.80
C GLY A 270 -2.68 -3.85 2.61
N PHE A 271 -3.83 -3.24 2.89
CA PHE A 271 -3.89 -2.02 3.67
C PHE A 271 -5.01 -2.09 4.71
N ALA A 272 -4.72 -1.59 5.90
CA ALA A 272 -5.71 -1.46 6.96
C ALA A 272 -6.19 -0.03 7.07
N LEU A 273 -7.43 0.15 7.51
CA LEU A 273 -8.04 1.45 7.66
C LEU A 273 -9.06 1.48 8.79
N THR A 274 -9.25 2.68 9.34
CA THR A 274 -10.27 2.95 10.35
C THR A 274 -11.63 3.17 9.69
N ARG A 275 -12.68 3.06 10.48
CA ARG A 275 -14.06 3.31 10.03
C ARG A 275 -14.26 4.71 9.44
N GLU A 276 -13.67 5.73 10.05
CA GLU A 276 -13.70 7.10 9.58
C GLU A 276 -12.97 7.25 8.23
N ALA A 277 -11.76 6.69 8.12
CA ALA A 277 -10.98 6.68 6.89
C ALA A 277 -11.73 5.97 5.74
N ALA A 278 -12.37 4.84 6.03
CA ALA A 278 -13.19 4.10 5.07
C ALA A 278 -14.38 4.92 4.56
N TRP A 279 -15.06 5.64 5.45
CA TRP A 279 -16.17 6.50 5.07
C TRP A 279 -15.73 7.64 4.14
N ARG A 280 -14.61 8.31 4.48
CA ARG A 280 -14.04 9.38 3.64
C ARG A 280 -13.57 8.86 2.29
N LEU A 281 -12.90 7.71 2.24
CA LEU A 281 -12.52 7.07 0.98
C LEU A 281 -13.75 6.75 0.11
N LEU A 282 -14.79 6.15 0.67
CA LEU A 282 -15.97 5.72 -0.08
C LEU A 282 -16.79 6.91 -0.62
N HIS A 283 -16.90 8.00 0.13
CA HIS A 283 -17.84 9.09 -0.18
C HIS A 283 -17.18 10.36 -0.71
N GLU A 284 -15.99 10.71 -0.21
CA GLU A 284 -15.36 12.00 -0.49
C GLU A 284 -14.21 11.88 -1.50
N ILE A 285 -13.40 10.83 -1.41
CA ILE A 285 -12.11 10.77 -2.11
C ILE A 285 -12.16 9.85 -3.32
N ALA A 286 -12.53 8.59 -3.13
CA ALA A 286 -12.47 7.56 -4.15
C ALA A 286 -13.86 7.13 -4.63
N SER A 287 -14.90 7.93 -4.40
CA SER A 287 -16.28 7.61 -4.80
C SER A 287 -16.43 7.43 -6.33
N ARG A 288 -15.62 8.15 -7.11
CA ARG A 288 -15.48 8.05 -8.57
C ARG A 288 -14.11 8.56 -9.02
N GLU A 289 -13.79 8.38 -10.30
CA GLU A 289 -12.64 9.01 -10.95
C GLU A 289 -12.82 10.54 -10.95
N ALA A 290 -11.75 11.27 -10.61
CA ALA A 290 -11.75 12.73 -10.62
C ALA A 290 -11.68 13.27 -12.05
N ASP A 291 -12.32 14.42 -12.30
CA ASP A 291 -12.17 15.13 -13.58
C ASP A 291 -10.70 15.49 -13.82
N GLY A 292 -10.23 15.31 -15.06
CA GLY A 292 -8.80 15.38 -15.39
C GLY A 292 -8.07 14.03 -15.32
N GLY A 293 -8.78 12.96 -14.92
CA GLY A 293 -8.34 11.58 -15.03
C GLY A 293 -7.68 11.05 -13.75
N THR A 294 -7.97 9.79 -13.41
CA THR A 294 -7.22 9.04 -12.40
C THR A 294 -7.16 7.57 -12.80
N MET A 295 -5.95 7.04 -12.89
CA MET A 295 -5.71 5.75 -13.56
C MET A 295 -6.24 4.53 -12.78
N ALA A 296 -6.31 4.61 -11.44
CA ALA A 296 -6.65 3.47 -10.59
C ALA A 296 -7.05 3.88 -9.16
N TYR A 297 -7.65 2.95 -8.42
CA TYR A 297 -8.11 3.14 -7.05
C TYR A 297 -6.97 3.42 -6.08
N ASP A 298 -5.88 2.65 -6.18
CA ASP A 298 -4.69 2.78 -5.34
C ASP A 298 -4.04 4.16 -5.44
N VAL A 299 -4.10 4.81 -6.61
CA VAL A 299 -3.67 6.21 -6.80
C VAL A 299 -4.51 7.16 -5.95
N ARG A 300 -5.84 6.95 -5.83
CA ARG A 300 -6.68 7.77 -4.94
C ARG A 300 -6.35 7.56 -3.47
N VAL A 301 -6.02 6.33 -3.07
CA VAL A 301 -5.61 6.03 -1.68
C VAL A 301 -4.25 6.68 -1.39
N LEU A 302 -3.30 6.63 -2.34
CA LEU A 302 -2.02 7.33 -2.26
C LEU A 302 -2.24 8.83 -2.07
N GLU A 303 -3.06 9.46 -2.90
CA GLU A 303 -3.38 10.89 -2.81
C GLU A 303 -4.05 11.24 -1.49
N ALA A 304 -4.88 10.35 -0.93
CA ALA A 304 -5.46 10.55 0.40
C ALA A 304 -4.37 10.76 1.47
N CYS A 305 -3.34 9.91 1.43
CA CYS A 305 -2.20 9.95 2.34
C CYS A 305 -1.23 11.09 2.08
N ARG A 306 -0.92 11.37 0.82
CA ARG A 306 0.07 12.37 0.44
C ARG A 306 -0.49 13.79 0.53
N ASP A 307 -1.75 13.98 0.12
CA ASP A 307 -2.29 15.31 -0.21
C ASP A 307 -3.53 15.69 0.63
N LEU A 308 -4.32 14.71 1.11
CA LEU A 308 -5.66 14.98 1.69
C LEU A 308 -5.74 14.76 3.21
N GLY A 309 -4.57 14.78 3.86
CA GLY A 309 -4.44 14.84 5.31
C GLY A 309 -4.74 13.52 6.04
N PHE A 310 -4.71 12.38 5.35
CA PHE A 310 -4.76 11.10 6.04
C PHE A 310 -3.43 10.83 6.77
N ARG A 311 -3.53 10.28 7.97
CA ARG A 311 -2.39 9.84 8.78
C ARG A 311 -2.05 8.41 8.40
N CYS A 312 -1.15 8.29 7.44
CA CYS A 312 -0.76 7.01 6.88
C CYS A 312 0.61 6.56 7.37
N TRP A 313 0.73 5.25 7.59
CA TRP A 313 1.97 4.60 8.01
C TRP A 313 2.26 3.41 7.11
N SER A 314 3.49 3.30 6.64
CA SER A 314 3.95 2.21 5.75
C SER A 314 4.93 1.30 6.46
N ALA A 315 4.85 0.00 6.16
CA ALA A 315 5.87 -0.98 6.52
C ALA A 315 6.85 -1.17 5.35
N ASN A 316 8.15 -0.97 5.59
CA ASN A 316 9.20 -1.16 4.58
C ASN A 316 10.35 -2.04 5.11
N PRO A 317 10.67 -3.18 4.44
CA PRO A 317 9.85 -3.84 3.42
C PRO A 317 8.42 -4.11 3.90
N GLU A 318 7.51 -4.38 2.98
CA GLU A 318 6.11 -4.68 3.25
C GLU A 318 5.90 -6.11 3.79
N LEU A 319 4.79 -6.31 4.52
CA LEU A 319 4.38 -7.59 5.11
C LEU A 319 3.55 -8.46 4.16
N PHE A 320 2.91 -7.84 3.17
CA PHE A 320 2.10 -8.50 2.16
C PHE A 320 2.55 -8.06 0.77
N HIS A 321 2.65 -8.99 -0.17
CA HIS A 321 2.99 -8.66 -1.55
C HIS A 321 2.18 -9.55 -2.52
N HIS A 322 1.83 -9.03 -3.69
CA HIS A 322 1.26 -9.86 -4.76
C HIS A 322 2.21 -10.98 -5.20
N MET A 323 1.62 -12.10 -5.59
CA MET A 323 2.24 -13.24 -6.25
C MET A 323 2.34 -13.02 -7.76
N ASP A 324 3.27 -13.71 -8.43
CA ASP A 324 3.23 -13.78 -9.90
C ASP A 324 1.92 -14.45 -10.33
N ALA A 325 1.01 -13.66 -10.90
CA ALA A 325 -0.26 -14.14 -11.42
C ALA A 325 -0.65 -13.34 -12.66
N GLU A 326 -1.41 -13.97 -13.55
CA GLU A 326 -2.01 -13.27 -14.68
C GLU A 326 -2.94 -12.16 -14.16
N SER A 327 -2.76 -10.94 -14.65
CA SER A 327 -3.56 -9.81 -14.19
C SER A 327 -4.99 -9.91 -14.71
N GLU A 328 -5.95 -10.02 -13.78
CA GLU A 328 -7.38 -9.93 -14.05
C GLU A 328 -7.77 -8.57 -14.67
N ILE A 329 -7.04 -7.49 -14.37
CA ILE A 329 -7.22 -6.18 -14.99
C ILE A 329 -6.83 -6.23 -16.46
N ALA A 330 -5.68 -6.84 -16.78
CA ALA A 330 -5.23 -6.99 -18.17
C ALA A 330 -6.18 -7.88 -18.97
N VAL A 331 -6.66 -8.98 -18.39
CA VAL A 331 -7.68 -9.86 -18.99
C VAL A 331 -8.96 -9.09 -19.29
N ALA A 332 -9.44 -8.26 -18.36
CA ALA A 332 -10.63 -7.44 -18.56
C ALA A 332 -10.46 -6.29 -19.56
N ASN A 333 -9.21 -5.89 -19.85
CA ASN A 333 -8.89 -4.87 -20.86
C ASN A 333 -8.64 -5.48 -22.25
N ALA A 334 -8.46 -6.80 -22.36
CA ALA A 334 -8.15 -7.43 -23.63
C ALA A 334 -9.26 -7.17 -24.67
N PRO A 335 -8.93 -6.74 -25.90
CA PRO A 335 -9.93 -6.52 -26.93
C PRO A 335 -10.58 -7.85 -27.34
N ASP A 336 -11.90 -7.83 -27.55
CA ASP A 336 -12.63 -8.93 -28.19
C ASP A 336 -12.10 -9.07 -29.64
N ALA A 337 -11.13 -9.96 -29.85
CA ALA A 337 -10.61 -10.35 -31.16
C ALA A 337 -10.15 -9.21 -32.11
N SER A 338 -9.11 -8.44 -31.72
CA SER A 338 -8.15 -7.89 -32.69
C SER A 338 -6.85 -7.49 -31.98
N GLY A 339 -5.73 -8.04 -32.47
CA GLY A 339 -4.45 -8.07 -31.79
C GLY A 339 -3.71 -6.73 -31.76
N GLU A 340 -4.19 -5.79 -30.97
CA GLU A 340 -3.36 -4.72 -30.42
C GLU A 340 -3.02 -5.04 -28.97
N SER A 341 -1.72 -5.02 -28.67
CA SER A 341 -1.15 -5.43 -27.40
C SER A 341 -1.71 -4.58 -26.27
N ALA A 342 -2.59 -5.18 -25.47
CA ALA A 342 -3.01 -4.63 -24.18
C ALA A 342 -1.75 -4.32 -23.37
N GLU A 343 -1.55 -3.04 -23.02
CA GLU A 343 -0.70 -2.67 -21.89
C GLU A 343 -1.11 -3.57 -20.73
N LYS A 344 -0.16 -4.37 -20.24
CA LYS A 344 -0.34 -5.28 -19.11
C LYS A 344 -0.64 -4.46 -17.87
N ALA A 345 -1.87 -4.01 -17.71
CA ALA A 345 -2.33 -3.35 -16.50
C ALA A 345 -2.20 -4.37 -15.36
N GLY A 346 -1.29 -4.12 -14.42
CA GLY A 346 -0.76 -5.09 -13.43
C GLY A 346 0.78 -5.18 -13.46
N ALA A 347 1.40 -4.73 -14.54
CA ALA A 347 2.76 -4.24 -14.56
C ALA A 347 2.69 -2.72 -14.74
N ASP A 348 3.42 -1.95 -13.94
CA ASP A 348 3.79 -0.60 -14.39
C ASP A 348 4.45 -0.70 -15.78
N GLN A 349 4.62 0.41 -16.49
CA GLN A 349 5.23 0.50 -17.83
C GLN A 349 6.68 -0.03 -17.93
N SER A 350 7.13 -0.80 -16.95
CA SER A 350 8.44 -1.39 -16.81
C SER A 350 8.46 -2.79 -16.18
N GLY A 351 7.33 -3.48 -15.97
CA GLY A 351 7.35 -4.87 -15.47
C GLY A 351 8.05 -5.02 -14.11
N ARG A 352 8.07 -3.95 -13.32
CA ARG A 352 9.02 -3.73 -12.22
C ARG A 352 8.76 -4.49 -10.94
N LEU A 353 7.80 -5.40 -10.90
CA LEU A 353 7.57 -6.27 -9.73
C LEU A 353 7.22 -7.69 -10.14
N LYS A 354 7.76 -8.14 -11.28
CA LYS A 354 7.80 -9.57 -11.51
C LYS A 354 8.67 -10.19 -10.41
N PRO A 355 8.18 -11.19 -9.68
CA PRO A 355 9.00 -11.85 -8.69
C PRO A 355 10.23 -12.45 -9.36
N LEU A 356 11.33 -12.46 -8.60
CA LEU A 356 12.57 -13.09 -9.03
C LEU A 356 12.39 -14.60 -9.29
N ARG A 357 11.28 -15.19 -8.80
CA ARG A 357 10.91 -16.58 -9.00
C ARG A 357 9.41 -16.70 -9.28
N VAL A 358 9.08 -17.46 -10.31
CA VAL A 358 7.70 -17.82 -10.65
C VAL A 358 7.05 -18.48 -9.43
N GLY A 359 5.86 -18.01 -9.03
CA GLY A 359 5.12 -18.58 -7.90
C GLY A 359 5.60 -18.15 -6.51
N SER A 360 6.37 -17.05 -6.40
CA SER A 360 6.72 -16.44 -5.11
C SER A 360 6.30 -14.97 -5.05
N ALA A 361 6.08 -14.45 -3.85
CA ALA A 361 5.89 -13.03 -3.60
C ALA A 361 7.25 -12.37 -3.36
N PRO A 362 7.58 -11.25 -4.04
CA PRO A 362 8.78 -10.49 -3.74
C PRO A 362 8.82 -10.05 -2.28
N ASN A 363 10.03 -9.92 -1.73
CA ASN A 363 10.30 -9.47 -0.35
C ASN A 363 9.71 -10.35 0.77
N ILE A 364 9.01 -11.44 0.44
CA ILE A 364 8.52 -12.44 1.38
C ILE A 364 9.49 -13.63 1.37
N ALA A 365 10.05 -13.98 2.54
CA ALA A 365 11.01 -15.06 2.62
C ALA A 365 10.30 -16.42 2.50
N CYS A 366 9.36 -16.71 3.39
CA CYS A 366 8.61 -17.96 3.41
C CYS A 366 7.12 -17.71 3.17
N GLY A 367 6.74 -17.60 1.90
CA GLY A 367 5.36 -17.37 1.49
C GLY A 367 4.40 -18.48 1.91
N ALA A 368 3.27 -18.10 2.53
CA ALA A 368 2.20 -19.01 2.94
C ALA A 368 1.48 -19.66 1.75
N ARG A 369 1.65 -19.11 0.54
CA ARG A 369 1.12 -19.63 -0.72
C ARG A 369 2.14 -20.38 -1.55
N SER A 370 3.24 -20.83 -0.93
CA SER A 370 4.21 -21.72 -1.56
C SER A 370 3.53 -22.94 -2.18
N SER A 371 3.97 -23.34 -3.37
CA SER A 371 3.51 -24.55 -4.06
C SER A 371 3.70 -25.82 -3.20
N ASN A 372 4.71 -25.82 -2.31
CA ASN A 372 4.99 -26.92 -1.38
C ASN A 372 3.90 -27.13 -0.33
N PHE A 373 3.00 -26.16 -0.14
CA PHE A 373 1.94 -26.22 0.86
C PHE A 373 0.58 -26.60 0.27
N PHE A 374 0.47 -26.74 -1.05
CA PHE A 374 -0.80 -27.05 -1.69
C PHE A 374 -1.24 -28.49 -1.41
N THR A 375 -2.40 -28.66 -0.76
CA THR A 375 -2.95 -29.97 -0.45
C THR A 375 -4.48 -29.93 -0.30
N GLN A 376 -5.12 -31.06 -0.56
CA GLN A 376 -6.53 -31.31 -0.25
C GLN A 376 -6.70 -32.37 0.85
N ASP A 377 -5.61 -33.00 1.30
CA ASP A 377 -5.63 -34.03 2.34
C ASP A 377 -5.72 -33.39 3.75
N PRO A 378 -6.76 -33.71 4.55
CA PRO A 378 -6.94 -33.10 5.87
C PRO A 378 -5.80 -33.37 6.85
N GLY A 379 -5.16 -34.55 6.77
CA GLY A 379 -4.03 -34.90 7.65
C GLY A 379 -2.80 -34.05 7.35
N THR A 380 -2.50 -33.87 6.06
CA THR A 380 -1.43 -32.99 5.57
C THR A 380 -1.72 -31.55 5.93
N LEU A 381 -2.97 -31.09 5.81
CA LEU A 381 -3.36 -29.74 6.20
C LEU A 381 -3.13 -29.50 7.70
N GLU A 382 -3.54 -30.40 8.59
CA GLU A 382 -3.29 -30.24 10.03
C GLU A 382 -1.78 -30.28 10.35
N PHE A 383 -1.01 -31.12 9.66
CA PHE A 383 0.44 -31.10 9.75
C PHE A 383 1.03 -29.75 9.35
N LEU A 384 0.58 -29.15 8.24
CA LEU A 384 1.02 -27.83 7.78
C LEU A 384 0.62 -26.73 8.77
N LYS A 385 -0.59 -26.76 9.33
CA LYS A 385 -1.01 -25.82 10.39
C LYS A 385 -0.08 -25.89 11.58
N GLN A 386 0.26 -27.10 12.03
CA GLN A 386 1.14 -27.29 13.17
C GLN A 386 2.59 -26.87 12.86
N LYS A 387 3.17 -27.35 11.74
CA LYS A 387 4.59 -27.15 11.42
C LYS A 387 4.86 -25.80 10.79
N VAL A 388 4.09 -25.40 9.80
CA VAL A 388 4.28 -24.16 9.06
C VAL A 388 3.66 -22.98 9.83
N GLY A 389 2.36 -23.06 10.16
CA GLY A 389 1.65 -21.95 10.81
C GLY A 389 2.09 -21.68 12.24
N ARG A 390 1.97 -22.68 13.13
CA ARG A 390 2.22 -22.51 14.58
C ARG A 390 3.70 -22.56 14.95
N GLU A 391 4.45 -23.51 14.41
CA GLU A 391 5.90 -23.65 14.68
C GLU A 391 6.78 -22.74 13.81
N GLY A 392 6.25 -22.11 12.75
CA GLY A 392 7.02 -21.22 11.86
C GLY A 392 8.05 -21.96 10.99
N LYS A 393 7.89 -23.27 10.75
CA LYS A 393 8.86 -24.03 9.95
C LYS A 393 8.61 -23.82 8.47
N CYS A 394 9.53 -23.13 7.82
CA CYS A 394 9.52 -23.01 6.37
C CYS A 394 9.90 -24.34 5.71
N LEU A 395 8.91 -25.12 5.27
CA LEU A 395 9.14 -26.37 4.56
C LEU A 395 9.35 -26.05 3.07
N ARG A 396 10.62 -26.00 2.65
CA ARG A 396 10.97 -25.77 1.24
C ARG A 396 11.40 -27.07 0.57
N ASP A 397 11.22 -27.12 -0.75
CA ASP A 397 11.78 -28.18 -1.57
C ASP A 397 13.33 -28.10 -1.47
N PRO A 398 14.02 -29.21 -1.18
CA PRO A 398 15.48 -29.28 -1.20
C PRO A 398 16.13 -28.68 -2.46
N MET A 399 15.47 -28.79 -3.62
CA MET A 399 15.94 -28.24 -4.90
C MET A 399 15.85 -26.71 -4.93
N GLU A 400 14.83 -26.10 -4.32
CA GLU A 400 14.72 -24.64 -4.16
C GLU A 400 15.79 -24.08 -3.21
N GLU A 401 16.15 -24.88 -2.21
CA GLU A 401 17.23 -24.56 -1.27
C GLU A 401 18.60 -24.65 -1.94
N GLU A 402 18.80 -25.63 -2.83
CA GLU A 402 20.02 -25.76 -3.63
C GLU A 402 20.17 -24.63 -4.66
N MET A 403 19.08 -24.21 -5.30
CA MET A 403 19.08 -23.06 -6.22
C MET A 403 19.40 -21.73 -5.52
N ARG A 404 19.11 -21.58 -4.22
CA ARG A 404 19.51 -20.40 -3.42
C ARG A 404 21.01 -20.36 -3.13
N ARG A 405 21.65 -21.51 -3.01
CA ARG A 405 23.09 -21.62 -2.67
C ARG A 405 24.00 -21.35 -3.88
N ARG A 406 23.44 -21.30 -5.09
CA ARG A 406 24.21 -21.00 -6.30
C ARG A 406 24.24 -19.48 -6.52
N PRO A 407 25.42 -18.84 -6.53
CA PRO A 407 25.52 -17.44 -6.94
C PRO A 407 25.03 -17.32 -8.39
N VAL A 408 24.22 -16.30 -8.67
CA VAL A 408 23.82 -15.94 -10.04
C VAL A 408 25.01 -15.37 -10.79
#